data_AF-A0A227J423-F1
#
_entry.id   AF-A0A227J423-F1
#
_cell.length_a   1.000
_cell.length_b   1.000
_cell.length_c   1.000
_cell.angle_alpha   90.00
_cell.angle_beta   90.00
_cell.angle_gamma   90.00
#
_symmetry.space_group_name_H-M   'P 1'
#
loop_
_entity.id
_entity.type
_entity.pdbx_description
1 polymer ?
#
loop_
_entity_poly.entity_id
_entity_poly.type
_entity_poly.pdbx_seq_one_letter_code
_entity_poly.pdbx_strand_id
1 'polypeptide(L)'
;MEAPYQKSWFKKGQAYQSQKRSSRFSRHDQASKLNKLLEDQSVDLDANHKGFVSIVGAGPHDPDLLTVKAVKAIMSAEVLL
;
A
#
# COMPACT_ATOMS: atom_id res chain seq x y z
N MET A 1 13.05 -5.54 46.40
CA MET A 1 11.99 -5.77 45.40
C MET A 1 12.50 -5.20 44.09
N GLU A 2 13.07 -6.04 43.23
CA GLU A 2 13.53 -5.66 41.88
C GLU A 2 12.84 -6.56 40.86
N ALA A 3 12.26 -5.98 39.82
CA ALA A 3 11.43 -6.69 38.85
C ALA A 3 12.27 -7.37 37.75
N PRO A 4 11.98 -8.64 37.38
CA PRO A 4 12.63 -9.29 36.26
C PRO A 4 11.84 -9.03 34.97
N TYR A 5 12.43 -8.32 34.00
CA TYR A 5 11.84 -8.24 32.65
C TYR A 5 12.90 -8.47 31.57
N GLN A 6 13.20 -9.75 31.34
CA GLN A 6 14.08 -10.20 30.25
C GLN A 6 13.23 -10.52 29.02
N LYS A 7 13.28 -9.65 28.00
CA LYS A 7 12.51 -9.81 26.74
C LYS A 7 13.09 -10.96 25.92
N SER A 8 12.35 -12.06 25.81
CA SER A 8 12.79 -13.32 25.21
C SER A 8 12.37 -13.51 23.74
N TRP A 9 12.53 -12.54 22.84
CA TRP A 9 11.96 -12.68 21.48
C TRP A 9 12.98 -12.70 20.33
N PHE A 10 14.27 -12.83 20.63
CA PHE A 10 15.30 -12.94 19.59
C PHE A 10 16.04 -14.28 19.65
N LYS A 11 15.39 -15.35 19.17
CA LYS A 11 16.07 -16.61 18.84
C LYS A 11 16.60 -16.52 17.41
N LYS A 12 17.92 -16.32 17.29
CA LYS A 12 18.65 -16.29 16.01
C LYS A 12 18.82 -17.73 15.49
N GLY A 13 17.81 -18.24 14.78
CA GLY A 13 17.89 -19.48 14.01
C GLY A 13 18.27 -19.17 12.57
N GLN A 14 19.53 -19.40 12.20
CA GLN A 14 19.94 -19.40 10.79
C GLN A 14 19.44 -20.69 10.13
N ALA A 15 18.28 -20.64 9.49
CA ALA A 15 17.81 -21.71 8.61
C ALA A 15 18.12 -21.32 7.16
N TYR A 16 19.14 -21.94 6.58
CA TYR A 16 19.46 -21.83 5.15
C TYR A 16 18.40 -22.60 4.36
N GLN A 17 17.30 -21.94 4.01
CA GLN A 17 16.31 -22.52 3.11
C GLN A 17 16.84 -22.43 1.69
N SER A 18 17.27 -23.57 1.15
CA SER A 18 17.51 -23.74 -0.29
C SER A 18 16.18 -23.54 -1.02
N GLN A 19 15.91 -22.30 -1.44
CA GLN A 19 14.76 -21.96 -2.25
C GLN A 19 14.90 -22.65 -3.62
N LYS A 20 14.28 -23.84 -3.76
CA LYS A 20 13.90 -24.36 -5.08
C LYS A 20 13.13 -23.24 -5.79
N ARG A 21 13.74 -22.64 -6.82
CA ARG A 21 13.08 -21.65 -7.67
C ARG A 21 11.89 -22.33 -8.31
N SER A 22 10.72 -22.20 -7.69
CA SER A 22 9.50 -22.75 -8.24
C SER A 22 9.26 -22.04 -9.57
N SER A 23 9.00 -22.81 -10.62
CA SER A 23 8.51 -22.33 -11.92
C SER A 23 7.15 -21.64 -11.86
N ARG A 24 6.65 -21.32 -10.64
CA ARG A 24 5.45 -20.49 -10.40
C ARG A 24 5.52 -19.14 -11.07
N PHE A 25 6.72 -18.66 -11.40
CA PHE A 25 6.94 -17.47 -12.22
C PHE A 25 7.35 -17.85 -13.66
N SER A 26 6.64 -18.78 -14.31
CA SER A 26 6.66 -18.87 -15.77
C SER A 26 6.03 -17.58 -16.29
N ARG A 27 6.87 -16.67 -16.81
CA ARG A 27 6.56 -15.24 -17.02
C ARG A 27 5.62 -14.93 -18.19
N HIS A 28 4.92 -15.91 -18.76
CA HIS A 28 4.09 -15.69 -19.95
C HIS A 28 2.57 -15.67 -19.72
N ASP A 29 2.05 -16.32 -18.67
CA ASP A 29 0.59 -16.38 -18.46
C ASP A 29 0.05 -15.37 -17.43
N GLN A 30 0.93 -14.83 -16.58
CA GLN A 30 0.51 -13.93 -15.51
C GLN A 30 0.02 -12.59 -16.04
N ALA A 31 0.71 -12.03 -17.05
CA ALA A 31 0.35 -10.72 -17.61
C ALA A 31 -1.02 -10.76 -18.30
N SER A 32 -1.30 -11.81 -19.08
CA SER A 32 -2.58 -12.01 -19.75
C SER A 32 -3.71 -12.28 -18.76
N LYS A 33 -3.46 -13.02 -17.67
CA LYS A 33 -4.46 -13.22 -16.60
C LYS A 33 -4.76 -11.94 -15.83
N LEU A 34 -3.74 -11.10 -15.60
CA LEU A 34 -3.92 -9.79 -14.96
C LEU A 34 -4.68 -8.82 -15.87
N ASN A 35 -4.32 -8.76 -17.16
CA ASN A 35 -5.04 -7.93 -18.13
C ASN A 35 -6.50 -8.37 -18.25
N LYS A 36 -6.77 -9.68 -18.28
CA LYS A 36 -8.14 -10.20 -18.30
C LYS A 36 -8.94 -9.83 -17.04
N LEU A 37 -8.32 -9.87 -15.86
CA LEU A 37 -8.95 -9.44 -14.61
C LEU A 37 -9.18 -7.93 -14.54
N LEU A 38 -8.35 -7.14 -15.23
CA LEU A 38 -8.53 -5.69 -15.39
C LEU A 38 -9.64 -5.37 -16.39
N GLU A 39 -9.72 -6.13 -17.50
CA GLU A 39 -10.80 -6.04 -18.48
C GLU A 39 -12.16 -6.42 -17.86
N ASP A 40 -12.24 -7.51 -17.11
CA ASP A 40 -13.48 -7.93 -16.42
C ASP A 40 -13.91 -6.94 -15.31
N GLN A 41 -12.97 -6.22 -14.70
CA GLN A 41 -13.24 -5.17 -13.69
C GLN A 41 -13.35 -3.76 -14.28
N SER A 42 -13.27 -3.60 -15.61
CA SER A 42 -13.47 -2.30 -16.26
C SER A 42 -14.94 -1.84 -16.20
N VAL A 43 -15.85 -2.71 -15.74
CA VAL A 43 -17.20 -2.33 -15.31
C VAL A 43 -17.09 -1.83 -13.86
N ASP A 44 -17.11 -0.51 -13.69
CA ASP A 44 -17.18 0.22 -12.42
C ASP A 44 -15.84 0.58 -11.73
N LEU A 45 -14.80 0.89 -12.51
CA LEU A 45 -13.69 1.74 -11.99
C LEU A 45 -14.15 3.19 -11.72
N ASP A 46 -15.32 3.55 -12.23
CA ASP A 46 -16.12 4.72 -11.85
C ASP A 46 -17.01 4.44 -10.64
N ALA A 47 -16.59 3.54 -9.74
CA ALA A 47 -16.90 3.67 -8.32
C ALA A 47 -16.27 4.97 -7.81
N ASN A 48 -16.78 6.09 -8.33
CA ASN A 48 -16.59 7.43 -7.88
C ASN A 48 -16.95 7.35 -6.40
N HIS A 49 -15.93 7.30 -5.55
CA HIS A 49 -16.05 7.23 -4.10
C HIS A 49 -16.60 8.57 -3.58
N LYS A 50 -17.75 8.98 -4.12
CA LYS A 50 -18.52 10.13 -3.68
C LYS A 50 -18.94 9.87 -2.25
N GLY A 51 -18.84 10.90 -1.42
CA GLY A 51 -19.15 10.81 0.01
C GLY A 51 -18.01 10.25 0.87
N PHE A 52 -16.77 10.24 0.38
CA PHE A 52 -15.60 10.02 1.24
C PHE A 52 -14.96 11.35 1.67
N VAL A 53 -14.36 11.38 2.87
CA VAL A 53 -13.64 12.53 3.42
C VAL A 53 -12.18 12.17 3.63
N SER A 54 -11.27 12.95 3.06
CA SER A 54 -9.84 12.82 3.30
C SER A 54 -9.36 13.85 4.32
N ILE A 55 -8.76 13.40 5.42
CA ILE A 55 -8.05 14.27 6.36
C ILE A 55 -6.60 14.37 5.91
N VAL A 56 -6.19 15.57 5.53
CA VAL A 56 -4.83 15.86 5.05
C VAL A 56 -4.08 16.74 6.06
N GLY A 57 -2.83 16.40 6.34
CA GLY A 57 -1.93 17.29 7.05
C GLY A 57 -1.36 18.33 6.07
N ALA A 58 -1.60 19.62 6.34
CA ALA A 58 -1.12 20.71 5.49
C ALA A 58 0.40 20.99 5.61
N GLY A 59 1.07 20.33 6.56
CA GLY A 59 2.42 20.71 6.97
C GLY A 59 2.40 21.91 7.91
N PRO A 60 3.58 22.44 8.28
CA PRO A 60 3.68 23.51 9.27
C PRO A 60 3.33 24.90 8.70
N HIS A 61 3.66 25.18 7.44
CA HIS A 61 3.33 26.46 6.77
C HIS A 61 3.60 26.44 5.25
N ASP A 62 4.76 25.92 4.85
CA ASP A 62 5.25 25.98 3.46
C ASP A 62 4.47 25.00 2.55
N PRO A 63 3.86 25.47 1.44
CA PRO A 63 3.16 24.62 0.48
C PRO A 63 4.02 23.48 -0.09
N ASP A 64 5.34 23.69 -0.22
CA ASP A 64 6.26 22.69 -0.77
C ASP A 64 6.49 21.52 0.20
N LEU A 65 6.10 21.68 1.47
CA LEU A 65 6.14 20.61 2.47
C LEU A 65 4.88 19.74 2.47
N LEU A 66 3.91 20.01 1.59
CA LEU A 66 2.81 19.08 1.36
C LEU A 66 3.31 17.75 0.82
N THR A 67 2.81 16.65 1.39
CA THR A 67 3.10 15.33 0.83
C THR A 67 2.45 15.19 -0.55
N VAL A 68 3.07 14.38 -1.43
CA VAL A 68 2.50 14.07 -2.76
C VAL A 68 1.08 13.50 -2.66
N LYS A 69 0.75 12.76 -1.60
CA LYS A 69 -0.61 12.24 -1.37
C LYS A 69 -1.59 13.35 -1.01
N ALA A 70 -1.18 14.33 -0.20
CA ALA A 70 -2.02 15.47 0.14
C ALA A 70 -2.32 16.32 -1.10
N VAL A 71 -1.30 16.61 -1.92
CA VAL A 71 -1.49 17.34 -3.19
C VAL A 71 -2.51 16.62 -4.09
N LYS A 72 -2.37 15.31 -4.26
CA LYS A 72 -3.33 14.52 -5.06
C LYS A 72 -4.74 14.56 -4.49
N ALA A 73 -4.89 14.41 -3.17
CA ALA A 73 -6.19 14.44 -2.51
C ALA A 73 -6.88 15.81 -2.66
N ILE A 74 -6.13 16.90 -2.51
CA ILE A 74 -6.64 18.27 -2.67
C ILE A 74 -7.03 18.52 -4.13
N MET A 75 -6.19 18.13 -5.10
CA MET A 75 -6.48 18.31 -6.53
C MET A 75 -7.71 17.53 -7.01
N SER A 76 -7.98 16.38 -6.41
CA SER A 76 -9.16 15.56 -6.71
C SER A 76 -10.41 15.94 -5.92
N ALA A 77 -10.30 16.82 -4.91
CA ALA A 77 -11.42 17.15 -4.04
C ALA A 77 -12.43 18.07 -4.74
N GLU A 78 -13.71 17.72 -4.66
CA GLU A 78 -14.79 18.59 -5.13
C GLU A 78 -15.01 19.78 -4.17
N VAL A 79 -14.74 19.60 -2.87
CA VAL A 79 -14.92 20.60 -1.82
C VAL A 79 -13.73 20.57 -0.86
N LEU A 80 -13.22 21.75 -0.51
CA LEU A 80 -12.19 21.97 0.52
C LEU A 80 -12.79 22.80 1.66
N LEU A 81 -12.49 22.45 2.92
CA LEU A 81 -13.03 23.08 4.14
C LEU A 81 -11.93 23.73 4.96
#